data_AF-A0A3L9YAI1-F1
#
_entry.id   AF-A0A3L9YAI1-F1
#
_cell.length_a   1.000
_cell.length_b   1.000
_cell.length_c   1.000
_cell.angle_alpha   90.00
_cell.angle_beta   90.00
_cell.angle_gamma   90.00
#
_symmetry.space_group_name_H-M   'P 1'
#
loop_
_entity.id
_entity.type
_entity.pdbx_description
1 polymer ?
#
loop_
_entity_poly.entity_id
_entity_poly.type
_entity_poly.pdbx_seq_one_letter_code
_entity_poly.pdbx_strand_id
1 'polypeptide(L)'
;MQRVKEPLAFASGPPQTGHVLTERHVMGGLEKSLVDKCLRRALDPSGMPYTEHRLVERCSLDISYHGQEARTSVRMKGVRGYGLKKCRRLLPSGPPGEIKHATSGLLHIDFPSVALLAALRGQSVAHHALAGFYMGYSGARYPQQMPVELGGQFAQQHLEVEIDLDVVEALIQNNPPGPFGNSRQVIFDLLEVEHIARKRRWKRVDLAKWRSAGLTWPLVRLERAPPVAPRPLVATYRVSERHARLLRLFDQADEAGKGRIEQAAESAVSAAFAVSAESGISAL
;
A
#
# COMPACT_ATOMS: atom_id res chain seq x y z
N MET A 1 -16.86 45.52 -48.55
CA MET A 1 -16.99 44.07 -48.76
C MET A 1 -15.94 43.38 -47.90
N GLN A 2 -16.25 43.03 -46.65
CA GLN A 2 -16.63 41.67 -46.24
C GLN A 2 -15.72 40.56 -46.81
N ARG A 3 -14.86 39.96 -45.97
CA ARG A 3 -15.21 38.71 -45.27
C ARG A 3 -14.22 38.39 -44.14
N VAL A 4 -14.80 38.18 -42.97
CA VAL A 4 -14.31 37.40 -41.83
C VAL A 4 -14.09 35.95 -42.26
N LYS A 5 -13.06 35.28 -41.71
CA LYS A 5 -13.17 33.87 -41.26
C LYS A 5 -12.08 33.50 -40.25
N GLU A 6 -12.58 32.87 -39.19
CA GLU A 6 -12.01 32.34 -37.95
C GLU A 6 -10.93 31.24 -38.10
N PRO A 7 -10.27 30.85 -36.99
CA PRO A 7 -9.16 29.90 -36.97
C PRO A 7 -9.65 28.44 -36.91
N LEU A 8 -9.02 27.56 -37.69
CA LEU A 8 -9.12 26.10 -37.62
C LEU A 8 -7.75 25.56 -37.17
N ALA A 9 -7.60 24.50 -36.40
CA ALA A 9 -8.48 23.72 -35.56
C ALA A 9 -7.53 22.91 -34.66
N PHE A 10 -7.93 22.70 -33.42
CA PHE A 10 -7.25 21.82 -32.48
C PHE A 10 -7.22 20.39 -33.07
N ALA A 11 -6.02 19.89 -33.35
CA ALA A 11 -5.82 18.46 -33.54
C ALA A 11 -5.77 17.82 -32.15
N SER A 12 -6.93 17.38 -31.67
CA SER A 12 -7.08 16.48 -30.53
C SER A 12 -6.49 15.12 -30.88
N GLY A 13 -5.20 14.94 -30.57
CA GLY A 13 -4.61 13.61 -30.45
C GLY A 13 -5.29 12.86 -29.30
N PRO A 14 -5.55 11.54 -29.42
CA PRO A 14 -6.21 10.78 -28.38
C PRO A 14 -5.37 10.80 -27.10
N PRO A 15 -5.99 10.85 -25.91
CA PRO A 15 -5.28 10.91 -24.64
C PRO A 15 -4.44 9.65 -24.50
N GLN A 16 -3.13 9.83 -24.39
CA GLN A 16 -2.23 8.76 -24.00
C GLN A 16 -2.67 8.28 -22.62
N THR A 17 -3.20 7.06 -22.60
CA THR A 17 -3.47 6.30 -21.38
C THR A 17 -2.16 6.18 -20.62
N GLY A 18 -1.97 7.06 -19.64
CA GLY A 18 -0.89 6.99 -18.69
C GLY A 18 -0.98 5.65 -17.96
N HIS A 19 -0.18 4.69 -18.41
CA HIS A 19 0.00 3.43 -17.72
C HIS A 19 0.49 3.74 -16.30
N VAL A 20 -0.43 3.54 -15.34
CA VAL A 20 -0.14 3.55 -13.92
C VAL A 20 0.77 2.37 -13.63
N LEU A 21 2.09 2.60 -13.68
CA LEU A 21 3.06 1.72 -13.05
C LEU A 21 3.14 2.09 -11.57
N THR A 22 2.14 1.68 -10.80
CA THR A 22 2.50 1.20 -9.46
C THR A 22 3.32 -0.05 -9.74
N GLU A 23 4.63 -0.01 -9.48
CA GLU A 23 5.50 -1.19 -9.53
C GLU A 23 5.00 -2.19 -8.48
N ARG A 24 3.89 -2.90 -8.75
CA ARG A 24 3.71 -4.25 -8.22
C ARG A 24 4.86 -5.01 -8.83
N HIS A 25 5.88 -5.29 -8.03
CA HIS A 25 7.00 -6.11 -8.42
C HIS A 25 6.49 -7.54 -8.67
N VAL A 26 5.94 -7.77 -9.86
CA VAL A 26 5.55 -9.09 -10.33
C VAL A 26 6.82 -9.71 -10.89
N MET A 27 7.58 -10.37 -10.01
CA MET A 27 8.74 -11.16 -10.40
C MET A 27 8.29 -12.17 -11.46
N GLY A 28 8.94 -12.17 -12.62
CA GLY A 28 8.67 -13.15 -13.66
C GLY A 28 8.89 -14.57 -13.13
N GLY A 29 8.21 -15.58 -13.69
CA GLY A 29 8.30 -16.97 -13.19
C GLY A 29 9.74 -17.52 -13.11
N LEU A 30 10.62 -17.10 -14.02
CA LEU A 30 12.05 -17.42 -14.03
C LEU A 30 12.82 -16.74 -12.89
N GLU A 31 12.56 -15.45 -12.64
CA GLU A 31 13.19 -14.70 -11.56
C GLU A 31 12.80 -15.26 -10.20
N LYS A 32 11.53 -15.63 -10.03
CA LYS A 32 11.03 -16.26 -8.82
C LYS A 32 11.74 -17.59 -8.52
N SER A 33 11.94 -18.44 -9.54
CA SER A 33 12.68 -19.69 -9.39
C SER A 33 14.15 -19.47 -8.99
N LEU A 34 14.80 -18.42 -9.51
CA LEU A 34 16.16 -18.07 -9.14
C LEU A 34 16.24 -17.57 -7.70
N VAL A 35 15.30 -16.72 -7.29
CA VAL A 35 15.19 -16.26 -5.90
C VAL A 35 15.01 -17.45 -4.96
N ASP A 36 14.09 -18.37 -5.24
CA ASP A 36 13.90 -19.57 -4.41
C ASP A 36 15.17 -20.42 -4.30
N LYS A 37 15.91 -20.61 -5.40
CA LYS A 37 17.20 -21.32 -5.38
C LYS A 37 18.25 -20.62 -4.52
N CYS A 38 18.29 -19.29 -4.53
CA CYS A 38 19.16 -18.50 -3.68
C CYS A 38 18.78 -18.62 -2.20
N LEU A 39 17.49 -18.49 -1.90
CA LEU A 39 16.96 -18.57 -0.53
C LEU A 39 17.15 -19.95 0.10
N ARG A 40 17.07 -21.03 -0.68
CA ARG A 40 17.41 -22.38 -0.20
C ARG A 40 18.85 -22.53 0.32
N ARG A 41 19.76 -21.63 -0.06
CA ARG A 41 21.17 -21.61 0.40
C ARG A 41 21.39 -20.69 1.60
N ALA A 42 20.39 -19.87 1.93
CA ALA A 42 20.37 -18.99 3.08
C ALA A 42 19.69 -19.68 4.24
N LEU A 43 20.38 -19.82 5.36
CA LEU A 43 19.90 -20.49 6.56
C LEU A 43 19.60 -19.43 7.63
N ASP A 44 18.48 -19.62 8.31
CA ASP A 44 18.08 -18.85 9.49
C ASP A 44 18.93 -19.23 10.72
N PRO A 45 18.78 -18.56 11.88
CA PRO A 45 19.51 -18.92 13.11
C PRO A 45 19.23 -20.34 13.63
N SER A 46 18.12 -20.97 13.26
CA SER A 46 17.80 -22.36 13.61
C SER A 46 18.44 -23.39 12.66
N GLY A 47 18.92 -22.95 11.50
CA GLY A 47 19.63 -23.79 10.52
C GLY A 47 18.74 -24.24 9.38
N MET A 48 17.50 -23.74 9.36
CA MET A 48 16.54 -24.03 8.31
C MET A 48 16.69 -23.04 7.15
N PRO A 49 16.51 -23.48 5.90
CA PRO A 49 16.51 -22.57 4.77
C PRO A 49 15.43 -21.50 4.87
N TYR A 50 15.76 -20.27 4.49
CA TYR A 50 14.78 -19.19 4.41
C TYR A 50 13.77 -19.46 3.30
N THR A 51 12.51 -19.15 3.59
CA THR A 51 11.50 -18.87 2.57
C THR A 51 11.48 -17.36 2.30
N GLU A 52 10.95 -16.95 1.14
CA GLU A 52 10.79 -15.54 0.80
C GLU A 52 9.97 -14.81 1.89
N HIS A 53 8.86 -15.41 2.31
CA HIS A 53 8.01 -14.88 3.37
C HIS A 53 8.76 -14.65 4.68
N ARG A 54 9.46 -15.67 5.19
CA ARG A 54 10.20 -15.58 6.46
C ARG A 54 11.30 -14.52 6.40
N LEU A 55 12.00 -14.41 5.27
CA LEU A 55 13.05 -13.42 5.12
C LEU A 55 12.46 -12.00 5.01
N VAL A 56 11.33 -11.83 4.32
CA VAL A 56 10.60 -10.56 4.24
C VAL A 56 10.08 -10.11 5.61
N GLU A 57 9.47 -11.02 6.38
CA GLU A 57 9.02 -10.76 7.76
C GLU A 57 10.21 -10.35 8.62
N ARG A 58 11.32 -11.08 8.52
CA ARG A 58 12.52 -10.77 9.30
C ARG A 58 13.08 -9.40 8.95
N CYS A 59 13.23 -9.07 7.66
CA CYS A 59 13.70 -7.76 7.24
C CYS A 59 12.76 -6.65 7.70
N SER A 60 11.45 -6.84 7.56
CA SER A 60 10.43 -5.88 8.01
C SER A 60 10.53 -5.62 9.51
N LEU A 61 10.72 -6.70 10.30
CA LEU A 61 10.90 -6.61 11.74
C LEU A 61 12.19 -5.88 12.11
N ASP A 62 13.32 -6.26 11.52
CA ASP A 62 14.61 -5.61 11.78
C ASP A 62 14.54 -4.10 11.43
N ILE A 63 13.89 -3.73 10.32
CA ILE A 63 13.65 -2.32 9.94
C ILE A 63 12.77 -1.63 10.96
N SER A 64 11.70 -2.28 11.42
CA SER A 64 10.78 -1.66 12.38
C SER A 64 11.46 -1.28 13.70
N TYR A 65 12.51 -2.00 14.11
CA TYR A 65 13.26 -1.71 15.34
C TYR A 65 14.48 -0.80 15.13
N HIS A 66 15.16 -0.92 13.99
CA HIS A 66 16.47 -0.28 13.79
C HIS A 66 16.51 0.74 12.64
N GLY A 67 15.40 0.94 11.93
CA GLY A 67 15.27 1.96 10.90
C GLY A 67 16.17 1.72 9.69
N GLN A 68 16.80 2.80 9.21
CA GLN A 68 17.65 2.76 8.02
C GLN A 68 18.90 1.88 8.19
N GLU A 69 19.41 1.78 9.41
CA GLU A 69 20.63 1.02 9.75
C GLU A 69 20.35 -0.46 10.02
N ALA A 70 19.09 -0.89 9.91
CA ALA A 70 18.70 -2.26 10.16
C ALA A 70 19.51 -3.27 9.33
N ARG A 71 19.93 -4.34 10.01
CA ARG A 71 20.67 -5.44 9.40
C ARG A 71 19.99 -6.77 9.68
N THR A 72 19.91 -7.59 8.63
CA THR A 72 19.38 -8.95 8.73
C THR A 72 20.52 -9.94 8.54
N SER A 73 20.78 -10.74 9.57
CA SER A 73 21.81 -11.76 9.56
C SER A 73 21.31 -13.05 8.91
N VAL A 74 22.12 -13.60 8.02
CA VAL A 74 21.85 -14.84 7.29
C VAL A 74 23.10 -15.72 7.33
N ARG A 75 22.91 -17.04 7.44
CA ARG A 75 24.01 -18.01 7.33
C ARG A 75 24.04 -18.63 5.94
N MET A 76 25.21 -18.76 5.32
CA MET A 76 25.35 -19.39 4.01
C MET A 76 26.54 -20.35 4.01
N LYS A 77 26.44 -21.46 3.28
CA LYS A 77 27.58 -22.38 3.10
C LYS A 77 28.78 -21.65 2.50
N GLY A 78 29.94 -21.81 3.11
CA GLY A 78 31.20 -21.23 2.67
C GLY A 78 32.25 -21.25 3.77
N VAL A 79 33.53 -21.24 3.37
CA VAL A 79 34.68 -21.14 4.28
C VAL A 79 35.34 -19.78 4.05
N ARG A 80 35.87 -19.13 5.09
CA ARG A 80 36.67 -17.91 4.92
C ARG A 80 38.11 -18.28 4.53
N GLY A 81 38.36 -18.55 3.25
CA GLY A 81 39.71 -18.70 2.71
C GLY A 81 40.49 -17.38 2.66
N TYR A 82 41.82 -17.48 2.70
CA TYR A 82 42.73 -16.36 2.41
C TYR A 82 42.43 -15.84 0.99
N GLY A 83 41.99 -14.58 0.87
CA GLY A 83 41.63 -13.95 -0.41
C GLY A 83 40.13 -13.86 -0.71
N LEU A 84 39.23 -14.28 0.19
CA LEU A 84 37.79 -14.09 -0.03
C LEU A 84 37.34 -12.64 0.16
N LYS A 85 36.47 -12.21 -0.77
CA LYS A 85 35.78 -10.92 -0.73
C LYS A 85 35.10 -10.74 0.63
N LYS A 86 35.23 -9.56 1.24
CA LYS A 86 34.59 -9.18 2.51
C LYS A 86 33.06 -9.21 2.45
N CYS A 87 32.49 -9.25 1.24
CA CYS A 87 31.05 -9.22 1.02
C CYS A 87 30.57 -10.39 0.15
N ARG A 88 29.32 -10.80 0.35
CA ARG A 88 28.61 -11.85 -0.40
C ARG A 88 27.23 -11.33 -0.81
N ARG A 89 26.72 -11.75 -1.96
CA ARG A 89 25.34 -11.46 -2.38
C ARG A 89 24.47 -12.68 -2.11
N LEU A 90 23.27 -12.43 -1.58
CA LEU A 90 22.24 -13.45 -1.43
C LEU A 90 21.45 -13.61 -2.73
N LEU A 91 20.97 -12.50 -3.27
CA LEU A 91 20.22 -12.44 -4.53
C LEU A 91 21.11 -11.84 -5.64
N PRO A 92 20.94 -12.23 -6.92
CA PRO A 92 21.71 -11.67 -8.03
C PRO A 92 21.60 -10.13 -8.13
N SER A 93 20.39 -9.60 -8.00
CA SER A 93 20.08 -8.16 -8.00
C SER A 93 20.07 -7.52 -6.60
N GLY A 94 20.23 -8.31 -5.54
CA GLY A 94 20.15 -7.82 -4.15
C GLY A 94 21.45 -7.20 -3.65
N PRO A 95 21.42 -6.47 -2.53
CA PRO A 95 22.57 -5.78 -1.99
C PRO A 95 23.71 -6.74 -1.58
N PRO A 96 24.97 -6.29 -1.60
CA PRO A 96 26.04 -7.03 -0.95
C PRO A 96 25.85 -7.02 0.57
N GLY A 97 25.94 -8.19 1.19
CA GLY A 97 26.02 -8.36 2.64
C GLY A 97 27.48 -8.51 3.09
N GLU A 98 27.77 -8.07 4.30
CA GLU A 98 29.11 -8.14 4.90
C GLU A 98 29.30 -9.46 5.65
N ILE A 99 30.40 -10.14 5.39
CA ILE A 99 30.77 -11.33 6.16
C ILE A 99 31.30 -10.87 7.52
N LYS A 100 30.58 -11.22 8.60
CA LYS A 100 31.02 -10.90 9.97
C LYS A 100 32.03 -11.92 10.48
N HIS A 101 31.72 -13.20 10.37
CA HIS A 101 32.61 -14.29 10.77
C HIS A 101 32.25 -15.59 10.03
N ALA A 102 33.06 -16.62 10.24
CA ALA A 102 32.86 -17.94 9.68
C ALA A 102 32.97 -19.00 10.78
N THR A 103 32.15 -20.03 10.65
CA THR A 103 32.04 -21.14 11.61
C THR A 103 31.98 -22.40 10.77
N SER A 104 32.86 -23.38 10.99
CA SER A 104 33.02 -24.64 10.25
C SER A 104 32.09 -24.85 9.02
N GLY A 105 32.50 -24.33 7.85
CA GLY A 105 31.76 -24.48 6.58
C GLY A 105 30.58 -23.53 6.36
N LEU A 106 30.32 -22.59 7.27
CA LEU A 106 29.29 -21.56 7.20
C LEU A 106 29.87 -20.15 7.36
N LEU A 107 29.30 -19.21 6.62
CA LEU A 107 29.55 -17.78 6.73
C LEU A 107 28.34 -17.11 7.39
N HIS A 108 28.60 -16.26 8.38
CA HIS A 108 27.60 -15.36 8.95
C HIS A 108 27.69 -14.02 8.25
N ILE A 109 26.61 -13.62 7.58
CA ILE A 109 26.58 -12.48 6.66
C ILE A 109 25.44 -11.54 7.07
N ASP A 110 25.75 -10.27 7.25
CA ASP A 110 24.76 -9.24 7.56
C ASP A 110 24.45 -8.41 6.32
N PHE A 111 23.18 -8.42 5.93
CA PHE A 111 22.66 -7.64 4.82
C PHE A 111 21.96 -6.37 5.34
N PRO A 112 22.06 -5.23 4.64
CA PRO A 112 21.23 -4.07 4.93
C PRO A 112 19.76 -4.41 4.67
N SER A 113 18.93 -4.42 5.72
CA SER A 113 17.56 -4.94 5.67
C SER A 113 16.67 -4.16 4.71
N VAL A 114 16.80 -2.82 4.67
CA VAL A 114 16.02 -1.96 3.76
C VAL A 114 16.26 -2.35 2.30
N ALA A 115 17.53 -2.40 1.89
CA ALA A 115 17.89 -2.75 0.51
C ALA A 115 17.59 -4.21 0.18
N LEU A 116 17.70 -5.12 1.16
CA LEU A 116 17.36 -6.53 0.95
C LEU A 116 15.85 -6.72 0.78
N LEU A 117 15.03 -6.06 1.60
CA LEU A 117 13.58 -6.08 1.47
C LEU A 117 13.12 -5.46 0.15
N ALA A 118 13.74 -4.34 -0.26
CA ALA A 118 13.48 -3.74 -1.56
C ALA A 118 13.80 -4.69 -2.73
N ALA A 119 14.89 -5.47 -2.64
CA ALA A 119 15.23 -6.46 -3.65
C ALA A 119 14.30 -7.69 -3.66
N LEU A 120 13.61 -7.98 -2.56
CA LEU A 120 12.67 -9.11 -2.45
C LEU A 120 11.26 -8.73 -2.92
N ARG A 121 10.75 -7.57 -2.49
CA ARG A 121 9.33 -7.19 -2.65
C ARG A 121 9.11 -5.80 -3.28
N GLY A 122 10.18 -5.10 -3.62
CA GLY A 122 10.13 -3.74 -4.14
C GLY A 122 10.27 -2.67 -3.06
N GLN A 123 10.61 -1.45 -3.49
CA GLN A 123 10.96 -0.36 -2.60
C GLN A 123 9.80 0.06 -1.68
N SER A 124 8.57 0.07 -2.19
CA SER A 124 7.38 0.48 -1.43
C SER A 124 7.19 -0.33 -0.14
N VAL A 125 7.48 -1.63 -0.16
CA VAL A 125 7.38 -2.46 1.05
C VAL A 125 8.44 -2.06 2.08
N ALA A 126 9.65 -1.73 1.64
CA ALA A 126 10.71 -1.24 2.52
C ALA A 126 10.40 0.14 3.12
N HIS A 127 9.86 1.07 2.33
CA HIS A 127 9.41 2.36 2.82
C HIS A 127 8.25 2.25 3.81
N HIS A 128 7.33 1.30 3.62
CA HIS A 128 6.26 1.06 4.59
C HIS A 128 6.77 0.56 5.94
N ALA A 129 7.83 -0.25 5.95
CA ALA A 129 8.50 -0.68 7.17
C ALA A 129 9.23 0.49 7.84
N LEU A 130 9.95 1.31 7.08
CA LEU A 130 10.62 2.52 7.58
C LEU A 130 9.63 3.54 8.16
N ALA A 131 8.51 3.78 7.49
CA ALA A 131 7.45 4.63 8.03
C ALA A 131 6.90 4.10 9.36
N GLY A 132 6.84 2.77 9.51
CA GLY A 132 6.52 2.13 10.80
C GLY A 132 7.57 2.41 11.88
N PHE A 133 8.86 2.29 11.56
CA PHE A 133 9.95 2.65 12.47
C PHE A 133 9.86 4.11 12.93
N TYR A 134 9.67 5.06 12.02
CA TYR A 134 9.58 6.47 12.39
C TYR A 134 8.40 6.76 13.32
N MET A 135 7.27 6.10 13.12
CA MET A 135 6.08 6.28 13.97
C MET A 135 6.18 5.59 15.34
N GLY A 136 7.06 4.61 15.53
CA GLY A 136 7.07 3.77 16.74
C GLY A 136 8.39 3.69 17.50
N TYR A 137 9.52 3.60 16.80
CA TYR A 137 10.81 3.18 17.36
C TYR A 137 11.98 4.15 17.09
N SER A 138 11.76 5.21 16.32
CA SER A 138 12.78 6.23 16.04
C SER A 138 13.18 7.09 17.24
N GLY A 139 12.45 7.00 18.35
CA GLY A 139 12.58 7.90 19.51
C GLY A 139 11.91 9.26 19.30
N ALA A 140 11.77 9.71 18.05
CA ALA A 140 10.96 10.87 17.68
C ALA A 140 9.47 10.50 17.71
N ARG A 141 8.71 11.14 18.61
CA ARG A 141 7.25 10.95 18.68
C ARG A 141 6.57 11.89 17.69
N TYR A 142 6.43 11.43 16.44
CA TYR A 142 5.62 12.15 15.47
C TYR A 142 4.13 12.08 15.85
N PRO A 143 3.39 13.19 15.73
CA PRO A 143 1.95 13.20 15.98
C PRO A 143 1.21 12.31 14.99
N GLN A 144 -0.04 11.96 15.30
CA GLN A 144 -0.88 11.15 14.42
C GLN A 144 -1.23 11.89 13.11
N GLN A 145 -1.39 13.22 13.19
CA GLN A 145 -1.57 14.12 12.06
C GLN A 145 -0.28 14.90 11.85
N MET A 146 0.25 14.92 10.63
CA MET A 146 1.51 15.59 10.31
C MET A 146 1.27 17.05 9.93
N PRO A 147 1.73 18.02 10.74
CA PRO A 147 1.84 19.42 10.32
C PRO A 147 2.90 19.57 9.23
N VAL A 148 2.74 20.60 8.40
CA VAL A 148 3.65 20.90 7.29
C VAL A 148 5.08 21.13 7.79
N GLU A 149 5.24 21.87 8.88
CA GLU A 149 6.53 22.22 9.47
C GLU A 149 7.27 20.97 9.97
N LEU A 150 6.57 20.04 10.61
CA LEU A 150 7.16 18.77 11.04
C LEU A 150 7.48 17.86 9.86
N GLY A 151 6.68 17.87 8.80
CA GLY A 151 7.01 17.17 7.55
C GLY A 151 8.28 17.72 6.91
N GLY A 152 8.47 19.04 6.90
CA GLY A 152 9.70 19.69 6.43
C GLY A 152 10.91 19.35 7.31
N GLN A 153 10.75 19.37 8.63
CA GLN A 153 11.81 18.96 9.57
C GLN A 153 12.19 17.49 9.38
N PHE A 154 11.22 16.60 9.22
CA PHE A 154 11.47 15.19 8.90
C PHE A 154 12.31 15.06 7.64
N ALA A 155 11.92 15.75 6.56
CA ALA A 155 12.63 15.68 5.29
C ALA A 155 14.10 16.14 5.42
N GLN A 156 14.33 17.24 6.14
CA GLN A 156 15.67 17.77 6.37
C GLN A 156 16.55 16.85 7.23
N GLN A 157 15.97 16.15 8.20
CA GLN A 157 16.73 15.32 9.16
C GLN A 157 17.04 13.92 8.62
N HIS A 158 16.17 13.37 7.77
CA HIS A 158 16.20 11.94 7.46
C HIS A 158 16.40 11.62 5.97
N LEU A 159 16.31 12.60 5.09
CA LEU A 159 16.44 12.41 3.64
C LEU A 159 17.71 13.10 3.14
N GLU A 160 18.34 12.49 2.13
CA GLU A 160 19.54 13.04 1.49
C GLU A 160 19.21 14.12 0.45
N VAL A 161 17.97 14.12 -0.06
CA VAL A 161 17.48 15.04 -1.10
C VAL A 161 16.77 16.19 -0.43
N GLU A 162 17.08 17.42 -0.85
CA GLU A 162 16.37 18.62 -0.39
C GLU A 162 14.95 18.63 -0.96
N ILE A 163 13.95 18.55 -0.09
CA ILE A 163 12.53 18.58 -0.47
C ILE A 163 11.96 19.93 -0.06
N ASP A 164 11.45 20.68 -1.03
CA ASP A 164 10.81 21.96 -0.79
C ASP A 164 9.48 21.82 -0.03
N LEU A 165 9.09 22.88 0.68
CA LEU A 165 7.90 22.86 1.53
C LEU A 165 6.61 22.66 0.72
N ASP A 166 6.57 23.14 -0.52
CA ASP A 166 5.43 22.97 -1.43
C ASP A 166 5.14 21.48 -1.72
N VAL A 167 6.18 20.65 -1.82
CA VAL A 167 6.08 19.19 -1.96
C VAL A 167 5.46 18.58 -0.70
N VAL A 168 5.92 19.00 0.48
CA VAL A 168 5.39 18.52 1.77
C VAL A 168 3.92 18.88 1.91
N GLU A 169 3.55 20.13 1.60
CA GLU A 169 2.17 20.61 1.61
C GLU A 169 1.28 19.78 0.68
N ALA A 170 1.75 19.51 -0.55
CA ALA A 170 1.01 18.70 -1.50
C ALA A 170 0.78 17.26 -1.00
N LEU A 171 1.77 16.65 -0.34
CA LEU A 171 1.60 15.32 0.25
C LEU A 171 0.55 15.30 1.36
N ILE A 172 0.56 16.31 2.24
CA ILE A 172 -0.43 16.42 3.32
C ILE A 172 -1.83 16.68 2.75
N GLN A 173 -1.96 17.53 1.73
CA GLN A 173 -3.22 17.77 1.02
C GLN A 173 -3.73 16.49 0.32
N ASN A 174 -2.83 15.69 -0.24
CA ASN A 174 -3.17 14.42 -0.88
C ASN A 174 -3.57 13.33 0.14
N ASN A 175 -3.13 13.47 1.39
CA ASN A 175 -3.42 12.55 2.49
C ASN A 175 -4.08 13.31 3.65
N PRO A 176 -5.34 13.78 3.48
CA PRO A 176 -6.02 14.55 4.50
C PRO A 176 -6.16 13.73 5.78
N PRO A 177 -6.13 14.37 6.97
CA PRO A 177 -6.17 13.67 8.24
C PRO A 177 -7.47 12.86 8.38
N GLY A 178 -7.33 11.54 8.50
CA GLY A 178 -8.41 10.62 8.83
C GLY A 178 -8.45 10.26 10.32
N PRO A 179 -9.38 9.39 10.75
CA PRO A 179 -9.49 8.95 12.14
C PRO A 179 -8.23 8.23 12.66
N PHE A 180 -7.45 7.63 11.76
CA PHE A 180 -6.17 6.99 12.08
C PHE A 180 -4.95 7.91 11.84
N GLY A 181 -5.19 9.16 11.46
CA GLY A 181 -4.18 10.15 11.10
C GLY A 181 -3.57 9.93 9.71
N ASN A 182 -2.59 10.76 9.36
CA ASN A 182 -1.92 10.74 8.05
C ASN A 182 -0.38 10.65 8.14
N SER A 183 0.22 10.79 9.32
CA SER A 183 1.68 10.91 9.46
C SER A 183 2.46 9.74 8.88
N ARG A 184 2.01 8.50 9.13
CA ARG A 184 2.66 7.31 8.56
C ARG A 184 2.66 7.34 7.03
N GLN A 185 1.56 7.78 6.44
CA GLN A 185 1.41 7.85 4.98
C GLN A 185 2.26 8.98 4.40
N VAL A 186 2.29 10.16 5.05
CA VAL A 186 3.12 11.29 4.64
C VAL A 186 4.61 10.92 4.69
N ILE A 187 5.08 10.27 5.76
CA ILE A 187 6.47 9.77 5.87
C ILE A 187 6.78 8.79 4.75
N PHE A 188 5.88 7.84 4.49
CA PHE A 188 6.04 6.90 3.39
C PHE A 188 6.14 7.61 2.03
N ASP A 189 5.27 8.59 1.75
CA ASP A 189 5.29 9.31 0.48
C ASP A 189 6.54 10.19 0.33
N LEU A 190 7.07 10.77 1.42
CA LEU A 190 8.34 11.50 1.42
C LEU A 190 9.53 10.60 1.05
N LEU A 191 9.58 9.38 1.59
CA LEU A 191 10.60 8.38 1.24
C LEU A 191 10.49 7.97 -0.24
N GLU A 192 9.28 7.91 -0.79
CA GLU A 192 9.04 7.61 -2.20
C GLU A 192 9.48 8.75 -3.12
N VAL A 193 9.20 10.00 -2.73
CA VAL A 193 9.72 11.19 -3.42
C VAL A 193 11.25 11.16 -3.44
N GLU A 194 11.89 10.90 -2.30
CA GLU A 194 13.35 10.78 -2.21
C GLU A 194 13.87 9.68 -3.15
N HIS A 195 13.29 8.49 -3.13
CA HIS A 195 13.73 7.38 -3.97
C HIS A 195 13.64 7.70 -5.46
N ILE A 196 12.55 8.30 -5.91
CA ILE A 196 12.38 8.74 -7.30
C ILE A 196 13.41 9.82 -7.64
N ALA A 197 13.61 10.79 -6.74
CA ALA A 197 14.60 11.84 -6.92
C ALA A 197 16.02 11.27 -7.04
N ARG A 198 16.40 10.31 -6.19
CA ARG A 198 17.69 9.60 -6.25
C ARG A 198 17.86 8.82 -7.55
N LYS A 199 16.84 8.10 -8.01
CA LYS A 199 16.84 7.42 -9.32
C LYS A 199 17.10 8.41 -10.47
N ARG A 200 16.53 9.63 -10.36
CA ARG A 200 16.73 10.72 -11.33
C ARG A 200 17.96 11.59 -11.05
N ARG A 201 18.76 11.26 -10.04
CA ARG A 201 19.95 12.01 -9.59
C ARG A 201 19.67 13.48 -9.26
N TRP A 202 18.46 13.78 -8.80
CA TRP A 202 18.10 15.10 -8.33
C TRP A 202 18.66 15.36 -6.93
N LYS A 203 19.17 16.57 -6.72
CA LYS A 203 19.64 17.04 -5.40
C LYS A 203 18.56 17.77 -4.61
N ARG A 204 17.64 18.42 -5.32
CA ARG A 204 16.50 19.15 -4.78
C ARG A 204 15.24 18.84 -5.58
N VAL A 205 14.08 18.85 -4.92
CA VAL A 205 12.76 18.61 -5.51
C VAL A 205 11.78 19.67 -5.04
N ASP A 206 11.14 20.32 -6.01
CA ASP A 206 9.98 21.20 -5.86
C ASP A 206 8.80 20.66 -6.70
N LEU A 207 7.58 21.19 -6.50
CA LEU A 207 6.41 20.71 -7.24
C LEU A 207 6.47 20.98 -8.73
N ALA A 208 7.03 22.11 -9.17
CA ALA A 208 7.10 22.47 -10.59
C ALA A 208 8.02 21.51 -11.34
N LYS A 209 9.18 21.19 -10.74
CA LYS A 209 10.13 20.20 -11.20
C LYS A 209 9.51 18.81 -11.25
N TRP A 210 8.76 18.43 -10.23
CA TRP A 210 8.05 17.14 -10.23
C TRP A 210 7.06 17.02 -11.40
N ARG A 211 6.22 18.03 -11.59
CA ARG A 211 5.21 18.07 -12.65
C ARG A 211 5.83 18.12 -14.05
N SER A 212 6.85 18.96 -14.25
CA SER A 212 7.55 19.07 -15.54
C SER A 212 8.21 17.75 -15.97
N ALA A 213 8.58 16.91 -15.01
CA ALA A 213 9.11 15.57 -15.25
C ALA A 213 8.05 14.51 -15.59
N GLY A 214 6.77 14.90 -15.70
CA GLY A 214 5.64 14.03 -15.99
C GLY A 214 5.30 13.04 -14.86
N LEU A 215 5.79 13.30 -13.64
CA LEU A 215 5.55 12.43 -12.49
C LEU A 215 4.21 12.79 -11.85
N THR A 216 3.36 11.79 -11.67
CA THR A 216 2.06 11.97 -11.03
C THR A 216 2.12 11.54 -9.57
N TRP A 217 2.28 10.26 -9.28
CA TRP A 217 2.37 9.77 -7.90
C TRP A 217 3.74 10.06 -7.25
N PRO A 218 3.84 10.41 -5.95
CA PRO A 218 2.75 10.55 -4.96
C PRO A 218 2.15 11.97 -4.86
N LEU A 219 2.67 12.95 -5.62
CA LEU A 219 2.37 14.38 -5.44
C LEU A 219 1.17 14.93 -6.23
N VAL A 220 0.78 14.26 -7.30
CA VAL A 220 -0.35 14.62 -8.14
C VAL A 220 -1.43 13.58 -7.94
N ARG A 221 -2.54 13.98 -7.34
CA ARG A 221 -3.78 13.22 -7.46
C ARG A 221 -4.17 13.23 -8.94
N LEU A 222 -4.10 12.05 -9.57
CA LEU A 222 -4.98 11.77 -10.68
C LEU A 222 -6.38 12.04 -10.13
N GLU A 223 -7.08 13.04 -10.67
CA GLU A 223 -8.48 13.27 -10.31
C GLU A 223 -9.18 11.92 -10.41
N ARG A 224 -9.51 11.33 -9.26
CA ARG A 224 -10.52 10.28 -9.22
C ARG A 224 -11.71 10.94 -9.88
N ALA A 225 -12.21 10.32 -10.96
CA ALA A 225 -13.41 10.78 -11.65
C ALA A 225 -14.38 11.30 -10.59
N PRO A 226 -14.89 12.54 -10.75
CA PRO A 226 -15.68 13.22 -9.73
C PRO A 226 -16.65 12.22 -9.13
N PRO A 227 -16.81 12.17 -7.79
CA PRO A 227 -17.74 11.24 -7.18
C PRO A 227 -19.05 11.40 -7.94
N VAL A 228 -19.47 10.34 -8.63
CA VAL A 228 -20.74 10.32 -9.34
C VAL A 228 -21.72 10.84 -8.31
N ALA A 229 -22.34 12.00 -8.60
CA ALA A 229 -23.27 12.65 -7.69
C ALA A 229 -24.15 11.56 -7.08
N PRO A 230 -24.37 11.55 -5.74
CA PRO A 230 -25.11 10.48 -5.11
C PRO A 230 -26.41 10.33 -5.88
N ARG A 231 -26.54 9.20 -6.61
CA ARG A 231 -27.79 8.89 -7.27
C ARG A 231 -28.83 8.96 -6.15
N PRO A 232 -29.95 9.67 -6.35
CA PRO A 232 -30.99 9.69 -5.33
C PRO A 232 -31.26 8.23 -4.95
N LEU A 233 -31.25 7.96 -3.64
CA LEU A 233 -31.60 6.66 -3.06
C LEU A 233 -33.08 6.39 -3.37
N VAL A 234 -33.36 6.05 -4.63
CA VAL A 234 -34.57 5.33 -4.99
C VAL A 234 -34.21 3.89 -4.63
N ALA A 235 -34.58 3.50 -3.42
CA ALA A 235 -34.54 2.11 -2.99
C ALA A 235 -35.36 1.29 -3.99
N THR A 236 -34.70 0.74 -5.00
CA THR A 236 -35.29 -0.27 -5.87
C THR A 236 -35.28 -1.55 -5.05
N TYR A 237 -36.34 -1.74 -4.25
CA TYR A 237 -36.62 -3.02 -3.62
C TYR A 237 -36.66 -4.06 -4.74
N ARG A 238 -35.72 -5.02 -4.72
CA ARG A 238 -35.81 -6.20 -5.58
C ARG A 238 -36.94 -7.07 -5.03
N VAL A 239 -38.15 -6.77 -5.47
CA VAL A 239 -39.35 -7.56 -5.19
C VAL A 239 -39.14 -8.93 -5.85
N SER A 240 -39.00 -9.99 -5.05
CA SER A 240 -38.94 -11.35 -5.60
C SER A 240 -40.26 -11.68 -6.30
N GLU A 241 -40.23 -12.55 -7.30
CA GLU A 241 -41.41 -12.92 -8.09
C GLU A 241 -42.59 -13.39 -7.21
N ARG A 242 -42.27 -14.00 -6.06
CA ARG A 242 -43.24 -14.40 -5.03
C ARG A 242 -43.96 -13.20 -4.40
N HIS A 243 -43.26 -12.11 -4.09
CA HIS A 243 -43.86 -10.90 -3.54
C HIS A 243 -44.72 -10.16 -4.57
N ALA A 244 -44.30 -10.14 -5.83
CA ALA A 244 -45.10 -9.55 -6.91
C ALA A 244 -46.43 -10.31 -7.12
N ARG A 245 -46.42 -11.65 -6.98
CA ARG A 245 -47.65 -12.47 -7.04
C ARG A 245 -48.56 -12.21 -5.84
N LEU A 246 -48.02 -12.05 -4.63
CA LEU A 246 -48.80 -11.74 -3.44
C LEU A 246 -49.48 -10.37 -3.53
N LEU A 247 -48.79 -9.35 -4.05
CA LEU A 247 -49.37 -8.02 -4.27
C LEU A 247 -50.52 -8.06 -5.28
N ARG A 248 -50.39 -8.83 -6.37
CA ARG A 248 -51.47 -9.03 -7.33
C ARG A 248 -52.69 -9.74 -6.75
N LEU A 249 -52.48 -10.70 -5.84
CA LEU A 249 -53.56 -11.37 -5.15
C LEU A 249 -54.29 -10.44 -4.16
N PHE A 250 -53.56 -9.52 -3.54
CA PHE A 250 -54.14 -8.48 -2.68
C PHE A 250 -54.98 -7.48 -3.49
N ASP A 251 -54.49 -7.03 -4.65
CA ASP A 251 -55.22 -6.10 -5.51
C ASP A 251 -56.50 -6.70 -6.11
N GLN A 252 -56.55 -8.03 -6.25
CA GLN A 252 -57.71 -8.77 -6.77
C GLN A 252 -58.70 -9.21 -5.69
N ALA A 253 -58.36 -9.05 -4.41
CA ALA A 253 -59.24 -9.41 -3.30
C ALA A 253 -60.30 -8.32 -3.06
N ASP A 254 -61.50 -8.73 -2.61
CA ASP A 254 -62.50 -7.81 -2.08
C ASP A 254 -62.06 -7.26 -0.71
N GLU A 255 -62.73 -6.23 -0.20
CA GLU A 255 -62.34 -5.56 1.05
C GLU A 255 -62.32 -6.52 2.25
N ALA A 256 -63.18 -7.53 2.26
CA ALA A 256 -63.17 -8.59 3.28
C ALA A 256 -61.98 -9.55 3.13
N GLY A 257 -61.53 -9.81 1.90
CA GLY A 257 -60.32 -10.59 1.59
C GLY A 257 -59.03 -9.84 1.92
N LYS A 258 -58.96 -8.54 1.64
CA LYS A 258 -57.82 -7.69 2.00
C LYS A 258 -57.61 -7.64 3.51
N GLY A 259 -58.69 -7.46 4.28
CA GLY A 259 -58.62 -7.45 5.75
C GLY A 259 -58.10 -8.77 6.34
N ARG A 260 -58.40 -9.91 5.72
CA ARG A 260 -57.84 -11.22 6.15
C ARG A 260 -56.37 -11.38 5.80
N ILE A 261 -55.94 -10.84 4.65
CA ILE A 261 -54.53 -10.85 4.24
C ILE A 261 -53.69 -9.98 5.17
N GLU A 262 -54.20 -8.81 5.57
CA GLU A 262 -53.55 -7.92 6.54
C GLU A 262 -53.42 -8.59 7.92
N GLN A 263 -54.49 -9.19 8.44
CA GLN A 263 -54.42 -9.96 9.70
C GLN A 263 -53.46 -11.15 9.63
N ALA A 264 -53.40 -11.84 8.49
CA ALA A 264 -52.44 -12.93 8.27
C ALA A 264 -50.99 -12.43 8.21
N ALA A 265 -50.75 -11.24 7.65
CA ALA A 265 -49.43 -10.62 7.62
C ALA A 265 -49.00 -10.17 9.02
N GLU A 266 -49.89 -9.55 9.79
CA GLU A 266 -49.62 -9.11 11.17
C GLU A 266 -49.32 -10.29 12.10
N SER A 267 -50.05 -11.39 11.95
CA SER A 267 -49.82 -12.63 12.71
C SER A 267 -48.53 -13.34 12.27
N ALA A 268 -48.17 -13.33 10.98
CA ALA A 268 -46.91 -13.89 10.49
C ALA A 268 -45.68 -13.06 10.94
N VAL A 269 -45.80 -11.74 10.96
CA VAL A 269 -44.78 -10.83 11.49
C VAL A 269 -44.60 -11.07 12.99
N SER A 270 -45.70 -11.18 13.74
CA SER A 270 -45.66 -11.48 15.18
C SER A 270 -45.05 -12.85 15.48
N ALA A 271 -45.34 -13.87 14.67
CA ALA A 271 -44.72 -15.20 14.79
C ALA A 271 -43.22 -15.18 14.44
N ALA A 272 -42.79 -14.41 13.44
CA ALA A 272 -41.38 -14.25 13.10
C ALA A 272 -40.58 -13.55 14.21
N PHE A 273 -41.17 -12.54 14.88
CA PHE A 273 -40.57 -11.91 16.05
C PHE A 273 -40.51 -12.85 17.27
N ALA A 274 -41.51 -13.72 17.47
CA ALA A 274 -41.49 -14.73 18.52
C ALA A 274 -40.40 -15.80 18.29
N VAL A 275 -40.23 -16.28 17.05
CA VAL A 275 -39.16 -17.25 16.70
C VAL A 275 -37.76 -16.64 16.84
N SER A 276 -37.57 -15.35 16.53
CA SER A 276 -36.31 -14.66 16.79
C SER A 276 -36.02 -14.48 18.28
N ALA A 277 -37.05 -14.33 19.13
CA ALA A 277 -36.89 -14.22 20.58
C ALA A 277 -36.53 -15.56 21.25
N GLU A 278 -37.06 -16.68 20.77
CA GLU A 278 -36.74 -18.03 21.31
C GLU A 278 -35.34 -18.53 20.89
N SER A 279 -34.78 -18.04 19.77
CA SER A 279 -33.40 -18.34 19.36
C SER A 279 -32.31 -17.58 20.14
N GLY A 280 -32.71 -16.73 21.09
CA GLY A 280 -31.85 -15.83 21.87
C GLY A 280 -31.57 -16.25 23.31
N ILE A 281 -31.55 -17.56 23.64
CA ILE A 281 -31.09 -18.05 24.95
C ILE A 281 -29.91 -19.02 24.78
N SER A 282 -28.71 -18.44 24.76
CA SER A 282 -27.58 -18.92 25.57
C SER A 282 -26.51 -17.84 25.58
N ALA A 283 -26.68 -16.92 26.52
CA ALA A 283 -25.57 -16.19 27.10
C ALA A 283 -25.19 -16.94 28.38
N LEU A 284 -23.98 -17.51 28.40
CA LEU A 284 -23.00 -17.53 29.49
C LEU A 284 -21.70 -18.13 28.97
#